data_AF-A0A1W1X032-F1
#
_entry.id   AF-A0A1W1X032-F1
#
_cell.length_a   1.000
_cell.length_b   1.000
_cell.length_c   1.000
_cell.angle_alpha   90.00
_cell.angle_beta   90.00
_cell.angle_gamma   90.00
#
_symmetry.space_group_name_H-M   'P 1'
#
loop_
_entity.id
_entity.type
_entity.pdbx_description
1 polymer ?
#
loop_
_entity_poly.entity_id
_entity_poly.type
_entity_poly.pdbx_seq_one_letter_code
_entity_poly.pdbx_strand_id
1 'polypeptide(L)' 'MPPLILPRNTVIGDIIEFANYMMISQEGRRKRFTFAGSIYFERMKELNLYTTDEIEIKRKIEKLNLTNIFSEKLL' A
#
# COMPACT_ATOMS: atom_id res chain seq x y z
N MET A 1 4.20 -3.53 -21.79
CA MET A 1 4.65 -2.44 -20.89
C MET A 1 5.22 -3.06 -19.62
N PRO A 2 6.28 -2.51 -19.00
CA PRO A 2 6.74 -3.00 -17.72
C PRO A 2 5.64 -2.80 -16.64
N PRO A 3 5.58 -3.66 -15.60
CA PRO A 3 4.65 -3.46 -14.49
C PRO A 3 4.93 -2.14 -13.77
N LEU A 4 3.86 -1.42 -13.42
CA LEU A 4 3.97 -0.27 -12.53
C LEU A 4 4.33 -0.75 -11.11
N ILE A 5 5.39 -0.17 -10.55
CA ILE A 5 5.76 -0.38 -9.15
C ILE A 5 5.12 0.73 -8.31
N LEU A 6 4.19 0.35 -7.43
CA LEU A 6 3.55 1.29 -6.52
C LEU A 6 4.55 1.74 -5.44
N PRO A 7 4.73 3.04 -5.23
CA PRO A 7 5.67 3.55 -4.23
C PRO A 7 5.15 3.30 -2.80
N ARG A 8 6.09 3.13 -1.86
CA ARG A 8 5.81 2.87 -0.43
C ARG A 8 5.09 3.99 0.31
N ASN A 9 5.05 5.18 -0.28
CA ASN A 9 4.25 6.28 0.24
C ASN A 9 2.74 6.10 -0.05
N THR A 10 2.36 5.02 -0.73
CA THR A 10 0.98 4.54 -0.82
C THR A 10 0.79 3.35 0.12
N VAL A 11 -0.41 3.25 0.71
CA VAL A 11 -0.81 2.10 1.55
C VAL A 11 -0.69 0.77 0.78
N ILE A 12 -0.95 0.77 -0.52
CA ILE A 12 -0.86 -0.45 -1.35
C ILE A 12 0.61 -0.78 -1.66
N GLY A 13 1.45 0.20 -1.97
CA GLY A 13 2.88 -0.03 -2.20
C GLY A 13 3.58 -0.57 -0.96
N ASP A 14 3.34 0.02 0.23
CA ASP A 14 3.99 -0.46 1.45
C ASP A 14 3.48 -1.83 1.90
N ILE A 15 2.18 -2.16 1.76
CA ILE A 15 1.69 -3.49 2.16
C ILE A 15 2.28 -4.60 1.30
N ILE A 16 2.45 -4.36 -0.01
CA ILE A 16 3.03 -5.34 -0.92
C ILE A 16 4.47 -5.63 -0.52
N GLU A 17 5.29 -4.59 -0.32
CA GLU A 17 6.68 -4.76 0.08
C GLU A 17 6.79 -5.40 1.47
N PHE A 18 6.03 -4.88 2.44
CA PHE A 18 6.08 -5.36 3.82
C PHE A 18 5.62 -6.82 3.94
N ALA A 19 4.52 -7.20 3.28
CA ALA A 19 4.06 -8.57 3.27
C ALA A 19 5.10 -9.49 2.62
N ASN A 20 5.66 -9.12 1.47
CA ASN A 20 6.71 -9.90 0.80
C ASN A 20 7.94 -10.10 1.70
N TYR A 21 8.38 -9.05 2.39
CA TYR A 21 9.48 -9.14 3.36
C TYR A 21 9.15 -10.11 4.50
N MET A 22 7.95 -10.01 5.08
CA MET A 22 7.55 -10.87 6.19
C MET A 22 7.46 -12.35 5.79
N MET A 23 7.04 -12.64 4.56
CA MET A 23 6.90 -14.00 4.02
C MET A 23 8.22 -14.78 3.92
N ILE A 24 9.38 -14.11 4.01
CA ILE A 24 10.70 -14.76 4.05
C ILE A 24 10.80 -15.69 5.27
N SER A 25 10.24 -15.30 6.41
CA SER A 25 10.28 -16.07 7.66
C SER A 25 9.10 -17.04 7.81
N GLN A 26 9.32 -18.18 8.48
CA GLN A 26 8.24 -19.14 8.76
C GLN A 26 7.14 -18.54 9.64
N GLU A 27 7.51 -17.70 10.61
CA GLU A 27 6.55 -16.99 11.48
C GLU A 27 5.73 -15.97 10.69
N GLY A 28 6.39 -15.18 9.82
CA GLY A 28 5.72 -14.19 8.98
C GLY A 28 4.71 -14.81 8.02
N ARG A 29 4.98 -16.02 7.50
CA ARG A 29 4.01 -16.78 6.67
C ARG A 29 2.73 -17.18 7.40
N ARG A 30 2.73 -17.18 8.74
CA ARG A 30 1.54 -17.49 9.56
C ARG A 30 0.73 -16.24 9.92
N LYS A 31 1.24 -15.04 9.61
CA LYS A 31 0.61 -13.76 9.92
C LYS A 31 -0.26 -13.31 8.75
N ARG A 32 -1.34 -12.57 9.05
CA ARG A 32 -2.19 -11.91 8.06
C ARG A 32 -1.95 -10.41 8.11
N PHE A 33 -1.78 -9.80 6.94
CA PHE A 33 -1.61 -8.37 6.78
C PHE A 33 -2.88 -7.82 6.15
N THR A 34 -3.58 -6.94 6.89
CA THR A 34 -4.87 -6.38 6.48
C THR A 34 -4.93 -4.90 6.79
N PHE A 35 -5.84 -4.18 6.14
CA PHE A 35 -6.04 -2.75 6.40
C PHE A 35 -6.91 -2.45 7.63
N ALA A 36 -7.56 -3.47 8.21
CA ALA A 36 -8.58 -3.28 9.25
C ALA A 36 -8.10 -3.67 10.67
N GLY A 37 -6.86 -4.13 10.82
CA GLY A 37 -6.31 -4.45 12.15
C GLY A 37 -4.99 -5.20 12.12
N SER A 38 -4.47 -5.47 13.32
CA SER A 38 -3.22 -6.23 13.56
C SER A 38 -1.98 -5.51 13.00
N ILE A 39 -0.99 -6.28 12.59
CA ILE A 39 0.39 -5.86 12.33
C ILE A 39 0.48 -4.73 11.30
N TYR A 40 -0.20 -4.87 10.17
CA TYR A 40 -0.09 -3.87 9.11
C TYR A 40 -0.86 -2.59 9.46
N PHE A 41 -1.98 -2.69 10.18
CA PHE A 41 -2.75 -1.53 10.60
C PHE A 41 -1.95 -0.62 11.53
N GLU A 42 -1.25 -1.18 12.51
CA GLU A 42 -0.38 -0.40 13.40
C GLU A 42 0.79 0.23 12.63
N ARG A 43 1.41 -0.53 11.71
CA ARG A 43 2.45 0.00 10.82
C ARG A 43 1.97 1.18 9.97
N MET A 44 0.77 1.12 9.39
CA MET A 44 0.21 2.24 8.62
C MET A 44 0.09 3.52 9.47
N LYS A 45 -0.30 3.38 10.74
CA LYS A 45 -0.37 4.52 11.67
C LYS A 45 1.03 5.05 11.97
N GLU A 46 1.98 4.19 12.30
CA GLU A 46 3.38 4.56 12.58
C GLU A 46 4.04 5.30 11.41
N LEU A 47 3.68 4.94 10.17
CA LEU A 47 4.19 5.57 8.96
C LEU A 47 3.38 6.80 8.49
N ASN A 48 2.35 7.21 9.23
CA ASN A 48 1.42 8.29 8.82
C ASN A 48 0.75 8.03 7.45
N LEU A 49 0.55 6.76 7.10
CA LEU A 49 -0.15 6.33 5.89
C LEU A 49 -1.66 6.17 6.13
N TYR A 50 -2.07 5.88 7.37
CA TYR A 50 -3.48 5.74 7.70
C TYR A 50 -4.18 7.10 7.76
N THR A 51 -5.18 7.28 6.90
CA THR A 51 -6.14 8.40 6.92
C THR A 51 -7.43 7.92 6.29
N THR A 52 -8.55 8.50 6.71
CA THR A 52 -9.87 8.30 6.08
C THR A 52 -10.35 9.57 5.39
N ASP A 53 -9.53 10.64 5.36
CA ASP A 53 -9.84 11.87 4.65
C ASP A 53 -9.62 11.68 3.14
N GLU A 54 -10.72 11.64 2.39
CA GLU A 54 -10.71 11.45 0.94
C GLU A 54 -9.94 12.56 0.19
N ILE A 55 -9.99 13.80 0.68
CA ILE A 55 -9.29 14.94 0.08
C ILE A 55 -7.78 14.77 0.27
N GLU A 56 -7.37 14.35 1.47
CA GLU A 56 -5.96 14.07 1.76
C GLU A 56 -5.44 12.91 0.90
N ILE A 57 -6.22 11.82 0.79
CA ILE A 57 -5.88 10.65 -0.04
C ILE A 57 -5.70 11.08 -1.49
N LYS A 58 -6.68 11.80 -2.05
CA LYS A 58 -6.63 12.27 -3.44
C LYS A 58 -5.38 13.13 -3.69
N ARG A 59 -5.10 14.09 -2.80
CA ARG A 59 -3.92 14.96 -2.90
C ARG A 59 -2.61 14.18 -2.83
N LYS A 60 -2.51 13.14 -1.99
CA LYS A 60 -1.33 12.26 -1.92
C LYS A 60 -1.12 11.52 -3.24
N ILE A 61 -2.17 10.92 -3.80
CA ILE A 61 -2.12 10.17 -5.07
C ILE A 61 -1.77 11.09 -6.25
N GLU A 62 -2.34 12.30 -6.31
CA GLU A 62 -2.04 13.29 -7.34
C GLU A 62 -0.57 13.71 -7.33
N LYS A 63 0.01 13.96 -6.15
CA LYS A 63 1.44 14.29 -6.00
C LYS A 63 2.38 13.20 -6.50
N LEU A 64 1.90 11.96 -6.59
CA LEU A 64 2.67 10.82 -7.10
C LEU A 64 2.46 10.57 -8.59
N ASN A 65 1.63 11.39 -9.26
CA ASN A 65 1.20 11.18 -10.64
C ASN A 65 0.53 9.82 -10.86
N LEU A 66 -0.16 9.30 -9.83
CA LEU A 66 -0.83 8.00 -9.86
C LEU A 66 -2.36 8.11 -10.03
N THR A 67 -2.88 9.31 -10.30
CA THR A 67 -4.31 9.53 -10.52
C THR A 67 -4.78 8.74 -11.74
N ASN A 68 -5.83 7.92 -11.56
CA ASN A 68 -6.50 7.17 -12.64
C ASN A 68 -5.61 6.21 -13.45
N ILE A 69 -4.47 5.77 -12.91
CA ILE A 69 -3.55 4.84 -13.59
C ILE A 69 -4.20 3.50 -13.98
N PHE A 70 -5.25 3.07 -13.28
CA PHE A 70 -5.98 1.83 -13.56
C PHE A 70 -7.15 2.03 -14.53
N SER A 71 -7.41 3.27 -14.96
CA SER A 71 -8.47 3.57 -15.93
C SER A 71 -8.07 3.19 -17.36
N GLU A 72 -6.79 2.91 -17.61
CA GLU A 72 -6.31 2.43 -18.89
C GLU A 72 -6.75 0.98 -19.11
N LYS A 73 -7.44 0.74 -20.23
CA LYS A 73 -7.79 -0.64 -20.64
C LYS A 73 -6.54 -1.32 -21.16
N LEU A 74 -6.26 -2.51 -20.63
CA LEU A 74 -5.31 -3.42 -21.26
C LEU A 74 -5.92 -3.89 -22.59
N LEU A 75 -5.25 -3.55 -23.71
CA LEU A 75 -5.59 -4.00 -25.06
C LEU A 75 -5.12 -5.44 -25.28
#